data_AF-A0A3D5WJR2-F1
#
_entry.id   AF-A0A3D5WJR2-F1
#
_cell.length_a   1.000
_cell.length_b   1.000
_cell.length_c   1.000
_cell.angle_alpha   90.00
_cell.angle_beta   90.00
_cell.angle_gamma   90.00
#
_symmetry.space_group_name_H-M   'P 1'
#
loop_
_entity.id
_entity.type
_entity.pdbx_description
1 polymer ?
#
loop_
_entity_poly.entity_id
_entity_poly.type
_entity_poly.pdbx_seq_one_letter_code
_entity_poly.pdbx_strand_id
1 'polypeptide(L)'
;MRDDEKKVLLQQQIEQEIDFDKLTEFCEHLTDAVQEIFRSCGLYFRIFSRVKSTDSIANKLIRRQYGTEQNPKKLQDLIGIRVVLYYYDDLSICRDIMESTFQMLDHWSRTNATANEFKATKINGVFRFPSEYFKVYKKDMWTLPIDTTFEIQFRTVFFEGWHEIEHDMRYKSLLSDNEFWRGSEELSRILNCILANLELSDWSLVQLFEQLSYNHYKNANWELMLKSKFRIHMDDNSELDPAILELFDRDKEIAKQFFKCKRKDLIRELLKLDAPQPSYNLIVKLLNDSKIHNEEVAAICDKLPIIRDEKMRSRSHFARLDSAVLFHLETYLLHKEVRSLASEFTNASNIIYKWARFKLNPVFEDMPEELCSYQNKLPGYQLKIDYRPEDMTFSMKLNHIDSKQIGTLWHIHSSVAMLSDDKLHFYHMTSRDMPHGASHQISFSKPSFMNDLSSKVGFVDVVRLGTKAQFITTPEDFTSYCELVKDPNRHLPLIAIVQQNTQSSAEGSEFTDGYDMNTFTINGTRLAKVVGQYAHVVMIDQSLATPFADKMDANIREPYGCIVIFWPEEQKRTPDIFTKDDVCHAEFDFNRFAFHDNNISEKAFRHKLVQVIKDDNVNH
;
A
#
# COMPACT_ATOMS: atom_id res chain seq x y z
N MET A 1 28.94 -33.04 -4.89
CA MET A 1 28.21 -31.77 -4.82
C MET A 1 27.33 -31.83 -3.59
N ARG A 2 27.56 -30.95 -2.60
CA ARG A 2 26.73 -30.86 -1.39
C ARG A 2 25.31 -30.44 -1.81
N ASP A 3 24.28 -30.82 -1.05
CA ASP A 3 22.88 -30.50 -1.43
C ASP A 3 22.64 -29.00 -1.56
N ASP A 4 23.39 -28.18 -0.82
CA ASP A 4 23.38 -26.71 -0.94
C ASP A 4 23.94 -26.22 -2.29
N GLU A 5 24.99 -26.86 -2.81
CA GLU A 5 25.57 -26.52 -4.13
C GLU A 5 24.62 -26.94 -5.26
N LYS A 6 23.94 -28.08 -5.12
CA LYS A 6 22.88 -28.52 -6.06
C LYS A 6 21.72 -27.54 -6.08
N LYS A 7 21.33 -27.05 -4.90
CA LYS A 7 20.23 -26.10 -4.75
C LYS A 7 20.54 -24.77 -5.44
N VAL A 8 21.72 -24.20 -5.23
CA VAL A 8 22.13 -22.94 -5.87
C VAL A 8 22.16 -23.06 -7.39
N LEU A 9 22.71 -24.16 -7.93
CA LEU A 9 22.72 -24.40 -9.37
C LEU A 9 21.29 -24.49 -9.96
N LEU A 10 20.41 -25.20 -9.25
CA LEU A 10 19.01 -25.37 -9.67
C LEU A 10 18.22 -24.05 -9.59
N GLN A 11 18.49 -23.21 -8.58
CA GLN A 11 17.89 -21.87 -8.49
C GLN A 11 18.27 -21.00 -9.70
N GLN A 12 19.55 -20.98 -10.06
CA GLN A 12 20.04 -20.25 -11.22
C GLN A 12 19.39 -20.75 -12.52
N GLN A 13 19.24 -22.07 -12.68
CA GLN A 13 18.55 -22.65 -13.83
C GLN A 13 17.07 -22.25 -13.87
N ILE A 14 16.37 -22.28 -12.74
CA ILE A 14 14.97 -21.86 -12.65
C ILE A 14 14.80 -20.38 -13.05
N GLU A 15 15.68 -19.50 -12.58
CA GLU A 15 15.64 -18.06 -12.93
C GLU A 15 15.98 -17.78 -14.40
N GLN A 16 16.75 -18.66 -15.05
CA GLN A 16 17.05 -18.56 -16.48
C GLN A 16 15.89 -19.06 -17.37
N GLU A 17 15.19 -20.11 -16.93
CA GLU A 17 14.14 -20.76 -17.73
C GLU A 17 12.73 -20.20 -17.47
N ILE A 18 12.49 -19.57 -16.32
CA ILE A 18 11.17 -19.05 -15.92
C ILE A 18 11.19 -17.52 -15.79
N ASP A 19 10.34 -16.86 -16.58
CA ASP A 19 10.04 -15.43 -16.47
C ASP A 19 9.00 -15.21 -15.35
N PHE A 20 9.48 -14.91 -14.14
CA PHE A 20 8.62 -14.75 -12.96
C PHE A 20 7.71 -13.52 -13.02
N ASP A 21 8.10 -12.47 -13.75
CA ASP A 21 7.30 -11.26 -13.88
C ASP A 21 6.05 -11.54 -14.73
N LYS A 22 6.23 -12.15 -15.91
CA LYS A 22 5.08 -12.56 -16.73
C LYS A 22 4.24 -13.64 -16.05
N LEU A 23 4.87 -14.53 -15.28
CA LEU A 23 4.15 -15.59 -14.56
C LEU A 23 3.28 -14.99 -13.44
N THR A 24 3.74 -13.90 -12.83
CA THR A 24 2.98 -13.13 -11.84
C THR A 24 1.80 -12.41 -12.48
N GLU A 25 2.00 -11.74 -13.61
CA GLU A 25 0.91 -11.13 -14.40
C GLU A 25 -0.15 -12.20 -14.79
N PHE A 26 0.30 -13.37 -15.24
CA PHE A 26 -0.62 -14.46 -15.58
C PHE A 26 -1.36 -15.02 -14.35
N CYS A 27 -0.69 -15.09 -13.19
CA CYS A 27 -1.33 -15.45 -11.93
C CYS A 27 -2.45 -14.46 -11.56
N GLU A 28 -2.24 -13.16 -11.78
CA GLU A 28 -3.25 -12.12 -11.57
C GLU A 28 -4.43 -12.30 -12.52
N HIS A 29 -4.19 -12.49 -13.83
CA HIS A 29 -5.28 -12.74 -14.80
C HIS A 29 -6.11 -13.99 -14.47
N LEU A 30 -5.47 -15.10 -14.08
CA LEU A 30 -6.19 -16.30 -13.62
C LEU A 30 -7.00 -16.01 -12.35
N THR A 31 -6.45 -15.23 -11.43
CA THR A 31 -7.13 -14.83 -10.19
C THR A 31 -8.38 -14.02 -10.50
N ASP A 32 -8.28 -13.05 -11.41
CA ASP A 32 -9.40 -12.20 -11.82
C ASP A 32 -10.49 -13.01 -12.53
N ALA A 33 -10.12 -13.93 -13.43
CA ALA A 33 -11.07 -14.80 -14.10
C ALA A 33 -11.87 -15.68 -13.11
N VAL A 34 -11.18 -16.32 -12.16
CA VAL A 34 -11.83 -17.12 -11.11
C VAL A 34 -12.71 -16.24 -10.22
N GLN A 35 -12.24 -15.05 -9.87
CA GLN A 35 -12.99 -14.09 -9.07
C GLN A 35 -14.26 -13.63 -9.76
N GLU A 36 -14.22 -13.35 -11.06
CA GLU A 36 -15.37 -12.94 -11.85
C GLU A 36 -16.44 -14.04 -11.89
N ILE A 37 -16.05 -15.29 -12.12
CA ILE A 37 -16.95 -16.44 -12.14
C ILE A 37 -17.65 -16.64 -10.79
N PHE A 38 -16.94 -16.50 -9.67
CA PHE A 38 -17.57 -16.66 -8.36
C PHE A 38 -18.41 -15.46 -7.95
N ARG A 39 -18.02 -14.24 -8.36
CA ARG A 39 -18.82 -13.02 -8.14
C ARG A 39 -20.14 -13.07 -8.91
N SER A 40 -20.14 -13.52 -10.15
CA SER A 40 -21.38 -13.68 -10.94
C SER A 40 -22.37 -14.67 -10.30
N CYS A 41 -21.86 -15.63 -9.53
CA CYS A 41 -22.70 -16.56 -8.76
C CYS A 41 -23.23 -15.98 -7.44
N GLY A 42 -22.81 -14.77 -7.05
CA GLY A 42 -23.09 -14.19 -5.74
C GLY A 42 -22.44 -14.97 -4.58
N LEU A 43 -21.33 -15.67 -4.80
CA LEU A 43 -20.68 -16.43 -3.74
C LEU A 43 -19.94 -15.52 -2.75
N TYR A 44 -19.91 -15.93 -1.49
CA TYR A 44 -19.11 -15.26 -0.45
C TYR A 44 -17.74 -15.92 -0.35
N PHE A 45 -16.69 -15.22 -0.77
CA PHE A 45 -15.33 -15.75 -0.81
C PHE A 45 -14.26 -14.67 -0.69
N ARG A 46 -13.02 -15.11 -0.44
CA ARG A 46 -11.79 -14.36 -0.66
C ARG A 46 -10.81 -15.21 -1.45
N ILE A 47 -10.02 -14.61 -2.33
CA ILE A 47 -8.97 -15.32 -3.07
C ILE A 47 -7.60 -14.78 -2.65
N PHE A 48 -6.67 -15.70 -2.42
CA PHE A 48 -5.26 -15.44 -2.28
C PHE A 48 -4.54 -16.20 -3.37
N SER A 49 -3.74 -15.53 -4.19
CA SER A 49 -2.95 -16.19 -5.22
C SER A 49 -1.47 -15.89 -5.03
N ARG A 50 -0.62 -16.80 -5.50
CA ARG A 50 0.83 -16.62 -5.47
C ARG A 50 1.50 -17.44 -6.55
N VAL A 51 2.61 -16.89 -7.03
CA VAL A 51 3.63 -17.65 -7.76
C VAL A 51 4.62 -18.23 -6.75
N LYS A 52 5.01 -19.49 -6.96
CA LYS A 52 5.98 -20.18 -6.10
C LYS A 52 7.37 -19.58 -6.27
N SER A 53 8.08 -19.26 -5.18
CA SER A 53 9.43 -18.69 -5.27
C SER A 53 10.46 -19.70 -5.80
N THR A 54 11.52 -19.20 -6.42
CA THR A 54 12.67 -19.99 -6.90
C THR A 54 13.20 -20.95 -5.85
N ASP A 55 13.41 -20.47 -4.62
CA ASP A 55 13.88 -21.29 -3.50
C ASP A 55 12.93 -22.44 -3.17
N SER A 56 11.61 -22.17 -3.15
CA SER A 56 10.61 -23.18 -2.86
C SER A 56 10.46 -24.21 -3.99
N ILE A 57 10.61 -23.80 -5.25
CA ILE A 57 10.66 -24.70 -6.41
C ILE A 57 11.87 -25.62 -6.29
N ALA A 58 13.08 -25.06 -6.14
CA ALA A 58 14.32 -25.84 -6.03
C ALA A 58 14.26 -26.86 -4.88
N ASN A 59 13.83 -26.42 -3.69
CA ASN A 59 13.67 -27.30 -2.52
C ASN A 59 12.68 -28.44 -2.80
N LYS A 60 11.54 -28.16 -3.47
CA LYS A 60 10.55 -29.21 -3.78
C LYS A 60 11.09 -30.20 -4.81
N LEU A 61 11.74 -29.72 -5.87
CA LEU A 61 12.32 -30.57 -6.91
C LEU A 61 13.34 -31.55 -6.31
N ILE A 62 14.22 -31.07 -5.42
CA ILE A 62 15.20 -31.90 -4.72
C ILE A 62 14.52 -32.87 -3.74
N ARG A 63 13.72 -32.33 -2.80
CA ARG A 63 13.13 -33.14 -1.71
C ARG A 63 12.16 -34.21 -2.19
N ARG A 64 11.42 -33.95 -3.28
CA ARG A 64 10.43 -34.87 -3.85
C ARG A 64 10.94 -35.63 -5.08
N GLN A 65 12.17 -35.35 -5.52
CA GLN A 65 12.83 -35.99 -6.66
C GLN A 65 11.98 -35.98 -7.94
N TYR A 66 11.27 -34.87 -8.20
CA TYR A 66 10.42 -34.74 -9.39
C TYR A 66 11.21 -34.90 -10.69
N GLY A 67 10.61 -35.52 -11.71
CA GLY A 67 11.23 -35.76 -13.01
C GLY A 67 12.31 -36.84 -13.04
N THR A 68 12.51 -37.58 -11.94
CA THR A 68 13.46 -38.69 -11.88
C THR A 68 12.75 -40.03 -12.13
N GLU A 69 13.51 -41.11 -12.34
CA GLU A 69 12.94 -42.46 -12.42
C GLU A 69 12.15 -42.85 -11.14
N GLN A 70 12.54 -42.30 -9.98
CA GLN A 70 11.90 -42.56 -8.68
C GLN A 70 10.58 -41.81 -8.53
N ASN A 71 10.45 -40.63 -9.16
CA ASN A 71 9.21 -39.88 -9.21
C ASN A 71 9.08 -39.14 -10.56
N PRO A 72 8.45 -39.78 -11.57
CA PRO A 72 8.33 -39.21 -12.91
C PRO A 72 7.31 -38.06 -12.99
N LYS A 73 6.62 -37.73 -11.88
CA LYS A 73 5.69 -36.60 -11.85
C LYS A 73 6.43 -35.28 -12.01
N LYS A 74 5.70 -34.28 -12.48
CA LYS A 74 6.15 -32.90 -12.57
C LYS A 74 5.59 -32.06 -11.42
N LEU A 75 6.22 -30.94 -11.13
CA LEU A 75 5.70 -29.95 -10.18
C LEU A 75 4.47 -29.25 -10.78
N GLN A 76 3.35 -29.27 -10.06
CA GLN A 76 2.05 -28.77 -10.56
C GLN A 76 1.56 -27.49 -9.86
N ASP A 77 2.15 -27.13 -8.71
CA ASP A 77 1.76 -25.96 -7.89
C ASP A 77 2.67 -24.74 -8.16
N LEU A 78 2.99 -24.49 -9.43
CA LEU A 78 3.78 -23.32 -9.81
C LEU A 78 3.01 -22.03 -9.53
N ILE A 79 1.74 -22.00 -9.95
CA ILE A 79 0.74 -21.01 -9.53
C ILE A 79 -0.19 -21.69 -8.53
N GLY A 80 -0.36 -21.08 -7.36
CA GLY A 80 -1.31 -21.52 -6.34
C GLY A 80 -2.39 -20.48 -6.13
N ILE A 81 -3.64 -20.86 -6.34
CA ILE A 81 -4.84 -20.06 -6.05
C ILE A 81 -5.54 -20.68 -4.84
N ARG A 82 -5.78 -19.89 -3.80
CA ARG A 82 -6.48 -20.32 -2.61
C ARG A 82 -7.77 -19.55 -2.48
N VAL A 83 -8.89 -20.26 -2.44
CA VAL A 83 -10.22 -19.69 -2.36
C VAL A 83 -10.80 -20.05 -1.00
N VAL A 84 -11.02 -19.02 -0.20
CA VAL A 84 -11.51 -19.09 1.17
C VAL A 84 -13.00 -18.74 1.16
N LEU A 85 -13.84 -19.74 1.41
CA LEU A 85 -15.29 -19.69 1.32
C LEU A 85 -15.91 -19.48 2.71
N TYR A 86 -17.06 -18.83 2.75
CA TYR A 86 -17.72 -18.49 4.01
C TYR A 86 -18.63 -19.60 4.52
N TYR A 87 -19.16 -20.42 3.60
CA TYR A 87 -20.01 -21.56 3.93
C TYR A 87 -19.40 -22.85 3.42
N TYR A 88 -19.44 -23.90 4.23
CA TYR A 88 -18.81 -25.19 3.88
C TYR A 88 -19.52 -25.88 2.70
N ASP A 89 -20.82 -25.67 2.50
CA ASP A 89 -21.58 -26.25 1.39
C ASP A 89 -21.14 -25.68 0.02
N ASP A 90 -20.57 -24.47 0.01
CA ASP A 90 -19.98 -23.83 -1.17
C ASP A 90 -18.70 -24.53 -1.66
N LEU A 91 -18.02 -25.32 -0.81
CA LEU A 91 -16.89 -26.14 -1.23
C LEU A 91 -17.27 -27.08 -2.37
N SER A 92 -18.46 -27.67 -2.30
CA SER A 92 -18.94 -28.58 -3.34
C SER A 92 -19.33 -27.84 -4.63
N ILE A 93 -19.94 -26.67 -4.50
CA ILE A 93 -20.40 -25.84 -5.62
C ILE A 93 -19.19 -25.31 -6.40
N CYS A 94 -18.21 -24.72 -5.73
CA CYS A 94 -17.05 -24.15 -6.39
C CYS A 94 -16.22 -25.20 -7.13
N ARG A 95 -16.17 -26.43 -6.61
CA ARG A 95 -15.53 -27.56 -7.31
C ARG A 95 -16.19 -27.88 -8.62
N ASP A 96 -17.52 -28.01 -8.62
CA ASP A 96 -18.27 -28.31 -9.84
C ASP A 96 -18.10 -27.18 -10.87
N ILE A 97 -18.08 -25.92 -10.42
CA ILE A 97 -17.83 -24.75 -11.28
C ILE A 97 -16.44 -24.83 -11.93
N MET A 98 -15.40 -25.10 -11.14
CA MET A 98 -14.03 -25.20 -11.67
C MET A 98 -13.86 -26.38 -12.62
N GLU A 99 -14.46 -27.54 -12.30
CA GLU A 99 -14.46 -28.73 -13.16
C GLU A 99 -15.15 -28.45 -14.51
N SER A 100 -16.22 -27.66 -14.53
CA SER A 100 -16.91 -27.29 -15.78
C SER A 100 -16.22 -26.19 -16.57
N THR A 101 -15.40 -25.35 -15.92
CA THR A 101 -14.79 -24.17 -16.53
C THR A 101 -13.38 -24.47 -17.06
N PHE A 102 -12.57 -25.20 -16.31
CA PHE A 102 -11.16 -25.42 -16.61
C PHE A 102 -10.86 -26.90 -16.85
N GLN A 103 -9.85 -27.17 -17.68
CA GLN A 103 -9.41 -28.54 -17.93
C GLN A 103 -8.63 -29.08 -16.72
N MET A 104 -9.29 -29.92 -15.92
CA MET A 104 -8.66 -30.63 -14.80
C MET A 104 -7.74 -31.75 -15.30
N LEU A 105 -6.57 -31.94 -14.67
CA LEU A 105 -5.62 -32.99 -15.04
C LEU A 105 -5.82 -34.31 -14.28
N ASP A 106 -6.14 -34.22 -13.00
CA ASP A 106 -6.26 -35.33 -12.06
C ASP A 106 -7.60 -35.23 -11.30
N HIS A 107 -7.82 -36.12 -10.32
CA HIS A 107 -8.93 -35.96 -9.38
C HIS A 107 -8.61 -34.97 -8.26
N TRP A 108 -9.63 -34.45 -7.58
CA TRP A 108 -9.43 -33.62 -6.40
C TRP A 108 -8.67 -34.40 -5.33
N SER A 109 -7.54 -33.85 -4.87
CA SER A 109 -6.85 -34.34 -3.68
C SER A 109 -7.67 -33.95 -2.45
N ARG A 110 -8.20 -34.96 -1.75
CA ARG A 110 -9.01 -34.79 -0.55
C ARG A 110 -8.40 -35.47 0.67
N THR A 111 -8.57 -34.86 1.83
CA THR A 111 -8.27 -35.55 3.10
C THR A 111 -9.35 -36.59 3.37
N ASN A 112 -8.98 -37.87 3.50
CA ASN A 112 -9.88 -38.91 3.97
C ASN A 112 -9.97 -38.83 5.50
N ALA A 113 -11.01 -38.20 6.02
CA ALA A 113 -11.39 -38.32 7.43
C ALA A 113 -12.04 -39.69 7.66
N THR A 114 -11.68 -40.35 8.75
CA THR A 114 -12.44 -41.53 9.23
C THR A 114 -13.50 -41.04 10.21
N ALA A 115 -14.53 -41.85 10.48
CA ALA A 115 -15.57 -41.49 11.45
C ALA A 115 -15.02 -41.15 12.86
N ASN A 116 -13.79 -41.58 13.16
CA ASN A 116 -13.15 -41.44 14.47
C ASN A 116 -12.06 -40.35 14.52
N GLU A 117 -11.78 -39.66 13.41
CA GLU A 117 -10.67 -38.69 13.32
C GLU A 117 -11.10 -37.37 12.68
N PHE A 118 -10.96 -36.27 13.41
CA PHE A 118 -11.06 -34.92 12.86
C PHE A 118 -9.78 -34.60 12.08
N LYS A 119 -9.93 -34.25 10.80
CA LYS A 119 -8.82 -33.83 9.94
C LYS A 119 -9.22 -32.61 9.13
N ALA A 120 -8.28 -31.70 8.95
CA ALA A 120 -8.51 -30.52 8.13
C ALA A 120 -8.88 -30.95 6.70
N THR A 121 -10.06 -30.49 6.26
CA THR A 121 -10.56 -30.75 4.91
C THR A 121 -9.65 -30.05 3.91
N LYS A 122 -8.79 -30.81 3.23
CA LYS A 122 -8.02 -30.33 2.08
C LYS A 122 -8.83 -30.64 0.84
N ILE A 123 -9.05 -29.65 -0.01
CA ILE A 123 -9.66 -29.87 -1.32
C ILE A 123 -8.85 -29.12 -2.35
N ASN A 124 -7.92 -29.85 -2.99
CA ASN A 124 -7.01 -29.28 -3.95
C ASN A 124 -7.28 -29.86 -5.34
N GLY A 125 -7.35 -29.01 -6.35
CA GLY A 125 -7.54 -29.38 -7.74
C GLY A 125 -6.40 -28.84 -8.59
N VAL A 126 -5.97 -29.62 -9.58
CA VAL A 126 -4.91 -29.23 -10.51
C VAL A 126 -5.52 -29.07 -11.90
N PHE A 127 -5.33 -27.88 -12.48
CA PHE A 127 -5.92 -27.47 -13.74
C PHE A 127 -4.82 -27.05 -14.73
N ARG A 128 -5.02 -27.34 -16.01
CA ARG A 128 -4.13 -26.83 -17.06
C ARG A 128 -4.32 -25.34 -17.22
N PHE A 129 -3.26 -24.65 -17.64
CA PHE A 129 -3.37 -23.28 -18.11
C PHE A 129 -4.40 -23.19 -19.26
N PRO A 130 -5.18 -22.11 -19.39
CA PRO A 130 -6.07 -21.94 -20.54
C PRO A 130 -5.27 -21.71 -21.83
N SER A 131 -5.74 -22.33 -22.93
CA SER A 131 -5.05 -22.32 -24.25
C SER A 131 -4.78 -20.94 -24.85
N GLU A 132 -5.55 -19.92 -24.45
CA GLU A 132 -5.36 -18.53 -24.89
C GLU A 132 -4.07 -17.90 -24.34
N TYR A 133 -3.63 -18.32 -23.15
CA TYR A 133 -2.37 -17.88 -22.54
C TYR A 133 -1.17 -18.74 -22.99
N PHE A 134 -1.41 -19.87 -23.67
CA PHE A 134 -0.36 -20.72 -24.25
C PHE A 134 0.39 -20.08 -25.43
N LYS A 135 -0.11 -18.96 -26.00
CA LYS A 135 0.66 -18.19 -26.99
C LYS A 135 1.93 -17.56 -26.39
N VAL A 136 1.95 -17.36 -25.08
CA VAL A 136 3.08 -16.81 -24.32
C VAL A 136 3.93 -17.92 -23.68
N TYR A 137 3.32 -19.05 -23.31
CA TYR A 137 3.98 -20.18 -22.63
C TYR A 137 3.82 -21.49 -23.42
N LYS A 138 4.84 -21.88 -24.22
CA LYS A 138 4.83 -23.16 -24.96
C LYS A 138 5.25 -24.35 -24.08
N LYS A 139 4.80 -25.54 -24.45
CA LYS A 139 5.04 -26.82 -23.76
C LYS A 139 6.52 -27.22 -23.62
N ASP A 140 7.41 -26.60 -24.41
CA ASP A 140 8.86 -26.82 -24.42
C ASP A 140 9.65 -25.71 -23.68
N MET A 141 9.00 -24.89 -22.84
CA MET A 141 9.62 -23.68 -22.25
C MET A 141 10.77 -23.94 -21.30
N TRP A 142 10.74 -25.04 -20.57
CA TRP A 142 11.77 -25.37 -19.60
C TRP A 142 12.13 -26.86 -19.68
N THR A 143 13.41 -27.12 -19.49
CA THR A 143 13.96 -28.48 -19.37
C THR A 143 13.66 -29.07 -17.99
N LEU A 144 13.25 -28.22 -17.04
CA LEU A 144 12.88 -28.59 -15.68
C LEU A 144 11.59 -29.44 -15.62
N PRO A 145 11.45 -30.34 -14.63
CA PRO A 145 10.26 -31.19 -14.48
C PRO A 145 9.10 -30.43 -13.82
N ILE A 146 8.63 -29.37 -14.48
CA ILE A 146 7.53 -28.50 -14.06
C ILE A 146 6.40 -28.60 -15.10
N ASP A 147 5.15 -28.67 -14.64
CA ASP A 147 3.97 -28.78 -15.48
C ASP A 147 3.36 -27.40 -15.76
N THR A 148 2.65 -27.25 -16.88
CA THR A 148 1.97 -26.00 -17.26
C THR A 148 0.57 -25.95 -16.64
N THR A 149 0.54 -25.91 -15.31
CA THR A 149 -0.67 -26.08 -14.50
C THR A 149 -0.72 -25.11 -13.33
N PHE A 150 -1.92 -24.86 -12.83
CA PHE A 150 -2.14 -24.18 -11.56
C PHE A 150 -2.88 -25.11 -10.60
N GLU A 151 -2.58 -24.96 -9.30
CA GLU A 151 -3.31 -25.62 -8.22
C GLU A 151 -4.32 -24.63 -7.64
N ILE A 152 -5.59 -25.05 -7.51
CA ILE A 152 -6.59 -24.34 -6.71
C ILE A 152 -6.88 -25.09 -5.41
N GLN A 153 -6.98 -24.37 -4.30
CA GLN A 153 -7.26 -24.91 -2.97
C GLN A 153 -8.53 -24.28 -2.41
N PHE A 154 -9.54 -25.10 -2.13
CA PHE A 154 -10.77 -24.65 -1.47
C PHE A 154 -10.71 -24.91 0.02
N ARG A 155 -11.02 -23.86 0.81
CA ARG A 155 -11.07 -23.90 2.27
C ARG A 155 -12.19 -23.02 2.76
N THR A 156 -12.65 -23.23 3.98
CA THR A 156 -13.52 -22.26 4.64
C THR A 156 -12.69 -21.24 5.43
N VAL A 157 -13.30 -20.12 5.82
CA VAL A 157 -12.66 -19.09 6.66
C VAL A 157 -12.08 -19.69 7.94
N PHE A 158 -12.79 -20.60 8.60
CA PHE A 158 -12.34 -21.23 9.84
C PHE A 158 -11.14 -22.17 9.63
N PHE A 159 -11.19 -23.02 8.60
CA PHE A 159 -10.10 -23.94 8.32
C PHE A 159 -8.87 -23.26 7.72
N GLU A 160 -9.04 -22.12 7.04
CA GLU A 160 -7.91 -21.36 6.53
C GLU A 160 -7.03 -20.82 7.66
N GLY A 161 -7.64 -20.15 8.64
CA GLY A 161 -6.90 -19.60 9.78
C GLY A 161 -6.17 -20.70 10.57
N TRP A 162 -6.85 -21.82 10.80
CA TRP A 162 -6.23 -22.97 11.46
C TRP A 162 -5.07 -23.55 10.63
N HIS A 163 -5.23 -23.70 9.32
CA HIS A 163 -4.18 -24.28 8.47
C HIS A 163 -2.94 -23.39 8.39
N GLU A 164 -3.08 -22.06 8.36
CA GLU A 164 -1.90 -21.18 8.34
C GLU A 164 -1.10 -21.30 9.66
N ILE A 165 -1.78 -21.37 10.81
CA ILE A 165 -1.14 -21.62 12.10
C ILE A 165 -0.47 -22.99 12.13
N GLU A 166 -1.18 -24.04 11.70
CA GLU A 166 -0.65 -25.41 11.67
C GLU A 166 0.56 -25.53 10.74
N HIS A 167 0.50 -24.93 9.56
CA HIS A 167 1.58 -25.00 8.59
C HIS A 167 2.84 -24.25 9.06
N ASP A 168 2.69 -23.11 9.71
CA ASP A 168 3.84 -22.37 10.23
C ASP A 168 4.45 -23.07 11.46
N MET A 169 3.63 -23.53 12.39
CA MET A 169 4.07 -24.14 13.64
C MET A 169 4.55 -25.59 13.47
N ARG A 170 3.86 -26.42 12.69
CA ARG A 170 4.19 -27.86 12.49
C ARG A 170 5.04 -28.11 11.27
N TYR A 171 4.70 -27.51 10.12
CA TYR A 171 5.28 -27.90 8.83
C TYR A 171 6.59 -27.17 8.48
N LYS A 172 6.77 -25.93 8.93
CA LYS A 172 8.01 -25.16 8.75
C LYS A 172 9.02 -25.28 9.89
N SER A 173 8.66 -25.94 10.99
CA SER A 173 9.62 -26.18 12.07
C SER A 173 10.79 -27.04 11.57
N LEU A 174 12.00 -26.78 12.06
CA LEU A 174 13.21 -27.55 11.70
C LEU A 174 13.17 -28.99 12.23
N LEU A 175 12.19 -29.32 13.07
CA LEU A 175 12.01 -30.61 13.74
C LEU A 175 10.85 -31.38 13.11
N SER A 176 10.86 -32.71 13.22
CA SER A 176 9.70 -33.51 12.80
C SER A 176 8.50 -33.27 13.74
N ASP A 177 7.26 -33.44 13.25
CA ASP A 177 6.04 -33.22 14.06
C ASP A 177 6.06 -34.03 15.37
N ASN A 178 6.59 -35.26 15.32
CA ASN A 178 6.78 -36.12 16.50
C ASN A 178 7.81 -35.59 17.50
N GLU A 179 8.81 -34.83 17.05
CA GLU A 179 9.80 -34.20 17.91
C GLU A 179 9.31 -32.86 18.47
N PHE A 180 8.52 -32.11 17.69
CA PHE A 180 7.96 -30.82 18.11
C PHE A 180 6.99 -30.98 19.30
N TRP A 181 6.15 -32.03 19.29
CA TRP A 181 5.17 -32.29 20.36
C TRP A 181 5.66 -33.27 21.43
N ARG A 182 6.92 -33.70 21.38
CA ARG A 182 7.45 -34.74 22.27
C ARG A 182 7.34 -34.31 23.74
N GLY A 183 6.61 -35.07 24.55
CA GLY A 183 6.37 -34.74 25.97
C GLY A 183 5.29 -33.68 26.19
N SER A 184 4.50 -33.34 25.17
CA SER A 184 3.35 -32.43 25.23
C SER A 184 2.23 -32.87 24.29
N GLU A 185 2.04 -34.19 24.15
CA GLU A 185 1.07 -34.81 23.25
C GLU A 185 -0.37 -34.37 23.56
N GLU A 186 -0.67 -34.06 24.82
CA GLU A 186 -1.95 -33.50 25.25
C GLU A 186 -2.25 -32.14 24.61
N LEU A 187 -1.24 -31.28 24.42
CA LEU A 187 -1.41 -29.99 23.74
C LEU A 187 -1.63 -30.16 22.23
N SER A 188 -0.99 -31.16 21.62
CA SER A 188 -1.26 -31.54 20.22
C SER A 188 -2.72 -31.99 20.06
N ARG A 189 -3.25 -32.72 21.06
CA ARG A 189 -4.67 -33.10 21.10
C ARG A 189 -5.59 -31.89 21.26
N ILE A 190 -5.23 -30.89 22.06
CA ILE A 190 -6.00 -29.63 22.17
C ILE A 190 -6.10 -28.92 20.80
N LEU A 191 -5.02 -28.88 20.01
CA LEU A 191 -5.06 -28.28 18.66
C LEU A 191 -6.04 -29.02 17.73
N ASN A 192 -6.15 -30.35 17.86
CA ASN A 192 -7.15 -31.15 17.13
C ASN A 192 -8.57 -30.94 17.68
N CYS A 193 -8.75 -30.70 18.99
CA CYS A 193 -10.04 -30.31 19.55
C CYS A 193 -10.51 -28.95 19.02
N ILE A 194 -9.59 -27.98 18.85
CA ILE A 194 -9.89 -26.69 18.23
C ILE A 194 -10.38 -26.91 16.80
N LEU A 195 -9.70 -27.75 16.02
CA LEU A 195 -10.13 -28.13 14.67
C LEU A 195 -11.56 -28.70 14.66
N ALA A 196 -11.89 -29.59 15.59
CA ALA A 196 -13.23 -30.15 15.70
C ALA A 196 -14.30 -29.08 15.98
N ASN A 197 -14.00 -28.09 16.83
CA ASN A 197 -14.90 -26.97 17.09
C ASN A 197 -15.09 -26.07 15.87
N LEU A 198 -14.05 -25.88 15.05
CA LEU A 198 -14.14 -25.12 13.81
C LEU A 198 -15.01 -25.85 12.77
N GLU A 199 -14.87 -27.17 12.66
CA GLU A 199 -15.74 -27.99 11.80
C GLU A 199 -17.21 -27.89 12.22
N LEU A 200 -17.48 -27.99 13.53
CA LEU A 200 -18.82 -27.82 14.07
C LEU A 200 -19.37 -26.41 13.80
N SER A 201 -18.52 -25.39 13.89
CA SER A 201 -18.90 -24.00 13.63
C SER A 201 -19.31 -23.78 12.17
N ASP A 202 -18.54 -24.33 11.22
CA ASP A 202 -18.87 -24.33 9.80
C ASP A 202 -20.25 -24.97 9.54
N TRP A 203 -20.47 -26.16 10.09
CA TRP A 203 -21.74 -26.88 9.94
C TRP A 203 -22.91 -26.11 10.55
N SER A 204 -22.73 -25.62 11.78
CA SER A 204 -23.77 -24.92 12.54
C SER A 204 -24.21 -23.62 11.86
N LEU A 205 -23.30 -22.92 11.18
CA LEU A 205 -23.62 -21.69 10.47
C LEU A 205 -24.64 -21.93 9.34
N VAL A 206 -24.45 -22.97 8.53
CA VAL A 206 -25.40 -23.31 7.46
C VAL A 206 -26.74 -23.74 8.05
N GLN A 207 -26.73 -24.59 9.08
CA GLN A 207 -27.96 -25.05 9.75
C GLN A 207 -28.75 -23.91 10.37
N LEU A 208 -28.08 -22.92 10.97
CA LEU A 208 -28.71 -21.72 11.49
C LEU A 208 -29.48 -20.97 10.40
N PHE A 209 -28.86 -20.74 9.24
CA PHE A 209 -29.53 -20.04 8.13
C PHE A 209 -30.65 -20.88 7.50
N GLU A 210 -30.53 -22.21 7.47
CA GLU A 210 -31.64 -23.08 7.06
C GLU A 210 -32.85 -22.94 8.00
N GLN A 211 -32.64 -22.97 9.31
CA GLN A 211 -33.70 -22.74 10.29
C GLN A 211 -34.28 -21.32 10.21
N LEU A 212 -33.42 -20.31 10.02
CA LEU A 212 -33.84 -18.92 9.86
C LEU A 212 -34.72 -18.74 8.62
N SER A 213 -34.34 -19.35 7.49
CA SER A 213 -35.12 -19.32 6.25
C SER A 213 -36.50 -19.96 6.40
N TYR A 214 -36.59 -21.06 7.17
CA TYR A 214 -37.85 -21.71 7.48
C TYR A 214 -38.75 -20.86 8.40
N ASN A 215 -38.16 -20.19 9.39
CA ASN A 215 -38.90 -19.26 10.24
C ASN A 215 -39.44 -18.06 9.45
N HIS A 216 -38.63 -17.49 8.55
CA HIS A 216 -39.09 -16.42 7.66
C HIS A 216 -40.19 -16.88 6.70
N TYR A 217 -40.11 -18.10 6.16
CA TYR A 217 -41.19 -18.70 5.38
C TYR A 217 -42.50 -18.79 6.19
N LYS A 218 -42.45 -19.26 7.44
CA LYS A 218 -43.66 -19.35 8.30
C LYS A 218 -44.31 -18.00 8.57
N ASN A 219 -43.48 -16.98 8.76
CA ASN A 219 -43.92 -15.63 9.11
C ASN A 219 -44.25 -14.77 7.89
N ALA A 220 -44.20 -15.31 6.67
CA ALA A 220 -44.40 -14.57 5.43
C ALA A 220 -43.38 -13.44 5.17
N ASN A 221 -42.16 -13.57 5.70
CA ASN A 221 -41.06 -12.64 5.43
C ASN A 221 -40.29 -13.10 4.17
N TRP A 222 -40.87 -12.92 2.98
CA TRP A 222 -40.41 -13.56 1.75
C TRP A 222 -38.99 -13.20 1.31
N GLU A 223 -38.62 -11.92 1.38
CA GLU A 223 -37.26 -11.47 1.05
C GLU A 223 -36.21 -12.08 1.97
N LEU A 224 -36.45 -12.01 3.29
CA LEU A 224 -35.56 -12.60 4.28
C LEU A 224 -35.49 -14.13 4.15
N MET A 225 -36.60 -14.77 3.75
CA MET A 225 -36.64 -16.19 3.40
C MET A 225 -35.70 -16.49 2.24
N LEU A 226 -35.79 -15.74 1.13
CA LEU A 226 -34.90 -15.91 -0.03
C LEU A 226 -33.43 -15.63 0.33
N LYS A 227 -33.15 -14.54 1.04
CA LYS A 227 -31.79 -14.14 1.46
C LYS A 227 -31.12 -15.22 2.30
N SER A 228 -31.80 -15.71 3.34
CA SER A 228 -31.26 -16.75 4.23
C SER A 228 -31.23 -18.14 3.58
N LYS A 229 -32.16 -18.44 2.66
CA LYS A 229 -32.18 -19.72 1.92
C LYS A 229 -31.01 -19.84 0.94
N PHE A 230 -30.80 -18.80 0.12
CA PHE A 230 -29.85 -18.86 -0.99
C PHE A 230 -28.45 -18.34 -0.63
N ARG A 231 -28.31 -17.54 0.43
CA ARG A 231 -27.01 -17.07 0.94
C ARG A 231 -26.09 -16.58 -0.18
N ILE A 232 -26.63 -15.72 -1.05
CA ILE A 232 -25.89 -15.09 -2.12
C ILE A 232 -25.74 -13.61 -1.84
N HIS A 233 -24.60 -13.07 -2.24
CA HIS A 233 -24.33 -11.65 -2.20
C HIS A 233 -25.24 -10.94 -3.21
N MET A 234 -26.00 -9.96 -2.73
CA MET A 234 -26.96 -9.14 -3.49
C MET A 234 -26.73 -7.68 -3.10
N ASP A 235 -27.13 -6.74 -3.97
CA ASP A 235 -27.16 -5.32 -3.61
C ASP A 235 -28.15 -5.10 -2.45
N ASP A 236 -27.70 -4.39 -1.41
CA ASP A 236 -28.47 -4.15 -0.18
C ASP A 236 -29.74 -3.33 -0.43
N ASN A 237 -29.83 -2.65 -1.59
CA ASN A 237 -31.01 -1.88 -2.02
C ASN A 237 -32.00 -2.68 -2.89
N SER A 238 -31.79 -3.98 -3.08
CA SER A 238 -32.71 -4.79 -3.88
C SER A 238 -33.96 -5.16 -3.07
N GLU A 239 -35.14 -4.79 -3.57
CA GLU A 239 -36.45 -5.17 -3.02
C GLU A 239 -37.18 -6.12 -3.99
N LEU A 240 -38.01 -6.99 -3.45
CA LEU A 240 -38.88 -7.86 -4.24
C LEU A 240 -40.05 -7.04 -4.78
N ASP A 241 -40.40 -7.27 -6.05
CA ASP A 241 -41.48 -6.53 -6.69
C ASP A 241 -42.82 -6.71 -5.92
N PRO A 242 -43.58 -5.62 -5.67
CA PRO A 242 -44.83 -5.69 -4.93
C PRO A 242 -45.84 -6.71 -5.46
N ALA A 243 -45.88 -6.95 -6.77
CA ALA A 243 -46.78 -7.95 -7.36
C ALA A 243 -46.37 -9.38 -6.99
N ILE A 244 -45.07 -9.66 -6.83
CA ILE A 244 -44.58 -10.97 -6.36
C ILE A 244 -44.89 -11.13 -4.87
N LEU A 245 -44.71 -10.06 -4.07
CA LEU A 245 -45.06 -10.07 -2.65
C LEU A 245 -46.55 -10.38 -2.45
N GLU A 246 -47.43 -9.67 -3.16
CA GLU A 246 -48.89 -9.90 -3.08
C GLU A 246 -49.26 -11.33 -3.51
N LEU A 247 -48.61 -11.87 -4.55
CA LEU A 247 -48.82 -13.24 -4.99
C LEU A 247 -48.42 -14.26 -3.91
N PHE A 248 -47.25 -14.07 -3.27
CA PHE A 248 -46.77 -14.96 -2.21
C PHE A 248 -47.62 -14.87 -0.93
N ASP A 249 -48.12 -13.69 -0.59
CA ASP A 249 -49.04 -13.51 0.54
C ASP A 249 -50.40 -14.17 0.28
N ARG A 250 -50.89 -14.08 -0.96
CA ARG A 250 -52.15 -14.71 -1.39
C ARG A 250 -52.04 -16.23 -1.43
N ASP A 251 -50.96 -16.78 -1.97
CA ASP A 251 -50.72 -18.22 -2.06
C ASP A 251 -49.31 -18.62 -1.57
N LYS A 252 -49.26 -19.02 -0.30
CA LYS A 252 -48.03 -19.47 0.36
C LYS A 252 -47.47 -20.76 -0.25
N GLU A 253 -48.27 -21.58 -0.93
CA GLU A 253 -47.75 -22.79 -1.58
C GLU A 253 -46.90 -22.45 -2.80
N ILE A 254 -47.09 -21.30 -3.45
CA ILE A 254 -46.17 -20.78 -4.47
C ILE A 254 -44.83 -20.43 -3.83
N ALA A 255 -44.81 -19.62 -2.77
CA ALA A 255 -43.59 -19.25 -2.04
C ALA A 255 -42.82 -20.48 -1.52
N LYS A 256 -43.53 -21.53 -1.10
CA LYS A 256 -42.96 -22.81 -0.65
C LYS A 256 -42.18 -23.53 -1.74
N GLN A 257 -42.58 -23.40 -3.01
CA GLN A 257 -41.87 -24.01 -4.13
C GLN A 257 -40.48 -23.37 -4.29
N PHE A 258 -40.38 -22.05 -4.14
CA PHE A 258 -39.10 -21.33 -4.09
C PHE A 258 -38.26 -21.74 -2.87
N PHE A 259 -38.86 -21.81 -1.68
CA PHE A 259 -38.16 -22.27 -0.46
C PHE A 259 -37.58 -23.69 -0.60
N LYS A 260 -38.24 -24.58 -1.33
CA LYS A 260 -37.77 -25.96 -1.58
C LYS A 260 -36.65 -26.06 -2.60
N CYS A 261 -36.41 -25.03 -3.41
CA CYS A 261 -35.35 -25.04 -4.40
C CYS A 261 -33.97 -25.17 -3.73
N LYS A 262 -33.04 -25.87 -4.38
CA LYS A 262 -31.67 -26.02 -3.87
C LYS A 262 -30.84 -24.82 -4.31
N ARG A 263 -29.94 -24.36 -3.43
CA ARG A 263 -29.00 -23.27 -3.72
C ARG A 263 -28.17 -23.53 -4.98
N LYS A 264 -27.71 -24.77 -5.17
CA LYS A 264 -26.96 -25.19 -6.36
C LYS A 264 -27.75 -25.01 -7.66
N ASP A 265 -29.07 -25.14 -7.65
CA ASP A 265 -29.88 -24.96 -8.85
C ASP A 265 -29.90 -23.50 -9.28
N LEU A 266 -30.06 -22.56 -8.34
CA LEU A 266 -29.95 -21.13 -8.60
C LEU A 266 -28.58 -20.74 -9.17
N ILE A 267 -27.50 -21.22 -8.55
CA ILE A 267 -26.13 -20.90 -8.97
C ILE A 267 -25.85 -21.37 -10.41
N ARG A 268 -26.37 -22.55 -10.80
CA ARG A 268 -26.26 -23.02 -12.19
C ARG A 268 -26.98 -22.12 -13.19
N GLU A 269 -28.12 -21.55 -12.82
CA GLU A 269 -28.83 -20.62 -13.70
C GLU A 269 -28.11 -19.26 -13.77
N LEU A 270 -27.55 -18.77 -12.66
CA LEU A 270 -26.72 -17.56 -12.65
C LEU A 270 -25.50 -17.69 -13.56
N LEU A 271 -24.81 -18.85 -13.56
CA LEU A 271 -23.66 -19.11 -14.42
C LEU A 271 -23.93 -19.07 -15.92
N LYS A 272 -25.20 -19.17 -16.35
CA LYS A 272 -25.59 -19.08 -17.77
C LYS A 272 -25.71 -17.63 -18.24
N LEU A 273 -25.80 -16.69 -17.32
CA LEU A 273 -25.95 -15.27 -17.61
C LEU A 273 -24.58 -14.61 -17.75
N ASP A 274 -24.50 -13.59 -18.60
CA ASP A 274 -23.32 -12.74 -18.72
C ASP A 274 -23.36 -11.69 -17.59
N ALA A 275 -22.38 -11.75 -16.68
CA ALA A 275 -22.22 -10.86 -15.52
C ALA A 275 -23.51 -10.48 -14.74
N PRO A 276 -24.33 -11.45 -14.28
CA PRO A 276 -25.56 -11.17 -13.54
C PRO A 276 -25.30 -10.42 -12.22
N GLN A 277 -26.24 -9.53 -11.87
CA GLN A 277 -26.33 -8.94 -10.54
C GLN A 277 -27.47 -9.62 -9.78
N PRO A 278 -27.18 -10.50 -8.80
CA PRO A 278 -28.21 -11.21 -8.06
C PRO A 278 -29.14 -10.23 -7.32
N SER A 279 -30.44 -10.40 -7.51
CA SER A 279 -31.51 -9.65 -6.84
C SER A 279 -32.67 -10.60 -6.56
N TYR A 280 -33.57 -10.24 -5.64
CA TYR A 280 -34.73 -11.07 -5.34
C TYR A 280 -35.58 -11.39 -6.58
N ASN A 281 -35.82 -10.39 -7.42
CA ASN A 281 -36.59 -10.53 -8.65
C ASN A 281 -35.90 -11.47 -9.66
N LEU A 282 -34.59 -11.35 -9.81
CA LEU A 282 -33.82 -12.25 -10.68
C LEU A 282 -33.84 -13.69 -10.17
N ILE A 283 -33.71 -13.90 -8.85
CA ILE A 283 -33.79 -15.23 -8.23
C ILE A 283 -35.14 -15.87 -8.53
N VAL A 284 -36.24 -15.13 -8.29
CA VAL A 284 -37.60 -15.61 -8.54
C VAL A 284 -37.77 -15.95 -10.02
N LYS A 285 -37.33 -15.07 -10.93
CA LYS A 285 -37.39 -15.32 -12.36
C LYS A 285 -36.63 -16.59 -12.77
N LEU A 286 -35.35 -16.71 -12.40
CA LEU A 286 -34.51 -17.84 -12.80
C LEU A 286 -35.04 -19.18 -12.25
N LEU A 287 -35.51 -19.21 -11.01
CA LEU A 287 -36.08 -20.42 -10.42
C LEU A 287 -37.45 -20.76 -11.01
N ASN A 288 -38.24 -19.75 -11.37
CA ASN A 288 -39.48 -19.96 -12.10
C ASN A 288 -39.24 -20.56 -13.48
N ASP A 289 -38.31 -19.97 -14.23
CA ASP A 289 -38.02 -20.37 -15.60
C ASP A 289 -37.37 -21.76 -15.68
N SER A 290 -36.65 -22.19 -14.64
CA SER A 290 -35.87 -23.44 -14.66
C SER A 290 -36.46 -24.61 -13.85
N LYS A 291 -37.27 -24.35 -12.81
CA LYS A 291 -37.75 -25.39 -11.86
C LYS A 291 -39.23 -25.36 -11.57
N ILE A 292 -39.82 -24.18 -11.42
CA ILE A 292 -41.18 -24.03 -10.85
C ILE A 292 -42.24 -23.91 -11.94
N HIS A 293 -41.96 -23.16 -13.01
CA HIS A 293 -42.83 -22.97 -14.17
C HIS A 293 -44.26 -22.51 -13.82
N ASN A 294 -44.41 -21.60 -12.85
CA ASN A 294 -45.69 -21.00 -12.50
C ASN A 294 -46.03 -19.86 -13.49
N GLU A 295 -47.22 -19.93 -14.10
CA GLU A 295 -47.68 -18.99 -15.13
C GLU A 295 -47.90 -17.57 -14.59
N GLU A 296 -48.41 -17.43 -13.36
CA GLU A 296 -48.65 -16.12 -12.74
C GLU A 296 -47.32 -15.42 -12.42
N VAL A 297 -46.36 -16.16 -11.86
CA VAL A 297 -45.00 -15.64 -11.62
C VAL A 297 -44.35 -15.24 -12.95
N ALA A 298 -44.47 -16.07 -13.99
CA ALA A 298 -43.93 -15.76 -15.32
C ALA A 298 -44.53 -14.45 -15.87
N ALA A 299 -45.86 -14.30 -15.80
CA ALA A 299 -46.56 -13.10 -16.26
C ALA A 299 -46.16 -11.82 -15.50
N ILE A 300 -45.77 -11.92 -14.23
CA ILE A 300 -45.20 -10.81 -13.47
C ILE A 300 -43.75 -10.55 -13.92
N CYS A 301 -42.92 -11.59 -13.96
CA CYS A 301 -41.49 -11.51 -14.32
C CYS A 301 -41.23 -11.06 -15.77
N ASP A 302 -42.19 -11.22 -16.68
CA ASP A 302 -42.14 -10.73 -18.07
C ASP A 302 -42.41 -9.23 -18.17
N LYS A 303 -43.14 -8.66 -17.21
CA LYS A 303 -43.42 -7.22 -17.12
C LYS A 303 -42.34 -6.46 -16.37
N LEU A 304 -41.54 -7.16 -15.55
CA LEU A 304 -40.38 -6.57 -14.92
C LEU A 304 -39.42 -6.07 -15.99
N PRO A 305 -38.82 -4.88 -15.82
CA PRO A 305 -37.80 -4.41 -16.73
C PRO A 305 -36.74 -5.50 -16.83
N ILE A 306 -36.54 -6.02 -18.04
CA ILE A 306 -35.50 -7.01 -18.25
C ILE A 306 -34.22 -6.32 -17.80
N ILE A 307 -33.52 -6.88 -16.81
CA ILE A 307 -32.13 -6.52 -16.54
C ILE A 307 -31.30 -7.10 -17.70
N ARG A 308 -31.63 -6.71 -18.95
CA ARG A 308 -30.71 -6.75 -20.06
C ARG A 308 -29.78 -5.62 -19.72
N ASP A 309 -28.65 -5.98 -19.14
CA ASP A 309 -27.35 -5.50 -19.60
C ASP A 309 -27.37 -4.07 -20.19
N GLU A 310 -28.01 -3.14 -19.49
CA GLU A 310 -27.62 -1.76 -19.54
C GLU A 310 -26.36 -1.78 -18.72
N LYS A 311 -25.28 -1.99 -19.45
CA LYS A 311 -24.25 -0.97 -19.45
C LYS A 311 -24.92 0.43 -19.32
N MET A 312 -25.29 0.83 -18.11
CA MET A 312 -24.36 1.71 -17.44
C MET A 312 -22.99 0.96 -17.47
N ARG A 313 -22.17 0.98 -18.54
CA ARG A 313 -21.59 2.23 -19.01
C ARG A 313 -22.12 3.39 -18.17
N SER A 314 -21.90 3.33 -16.84
CA SER A 314 -21.11 4.37 -16.23
C SER A 314 -20.11 4.58 -17.32
N ARG A 315 -20.35 5.60 -18.16
CA ARG A 315 -19.26 6.19 -18.90
C ARG A 315 -18.27 6.29 -17.77
N SER A 316 -17.26 5.43 -17.80
CA SER A 316 -16.21 5.45 -16.80
C SER A 316 -15.57 6.78 -17.15
N HIS A 317 -16.21 7.84 -16.66
CA HIS A 317 -15.76 9.18 -16.80
C HIS A 317 -14.43 9.06 -16.10
N PHE A 318 -13.38 9.34 -16.85
CA PHE A 318 -12.06 9.36 -16.26
C PHE A 318 -12.19 10.20 -14.98
N ALA A 319 -12.05 9.54 -13.83
CA ALA A 319 -12.02 10.26 -12.58
C ALA A 319 -10.74 11.07 -12.60
N ARG A 320 -10.79 12.29 -12.07
CA ARG A 320 -9.54 13.01 -11.80
C ARG A 320 -8.74 12.18 -10.81
N LEU A 321 -7.43 12.17 -10.97
CA LEU A 321 -6.57 11.65 -9.93
C LEU A 321 -6.55 12.64 -8.76
N ASP A 322 -6.35 12.12 -7.56
CA ASP A 322 -6.08 12.94 -6.38
C ASP A 322 -4.65 13.44 -6.45
N SER A 323 -4.48 14.74 -6.63
CA SER A 323 -3.19 15.41 -6.67
C SER A 323 -2.73 15.80 -5.28
N ALA A 324 -1.48 15.50 -4.95
CA ALA A 324 -0.84 15.92 -3.70
C ALA A 324 0.56 16.47 -3.97
N VAL A 325 0.85 17.65 -3.43
CA VAL A 325 2.23 18.17 -3.33
C VAL A 325 2.93 17.40 -2.22
N LEU A 326 4.19 17.03 -2.46
CA LEU A 326 5.01 16.25 -1.52
C LEU A 326 6.27 16.99 -1.09
N PHE A 327 6.67 18.02 -1.84
CA PHE A 327 7.74 18.94 -1.48
C PHE A 327 7.70 20.11 -2.46
N HIS A 328 7.89 21.32 -1.94
CA HIS A 328 8.10 22.52 -2.76
C HIS A 328 9.19 23.39 -2.13
N LEU A 329 9.87 24.19 -2.94
CA LEU A 329 10.76 25.23 -2.45
C LEU A 329 10.90 26.33 -3.51
N GLU A 330 10.64 27.56 -3.11
CA GLU A 330 10.91 28.76 -3.90
C GLU A 330 11.84 29.67 -3.08
N THR A 331 13.03 29.93 -3.60
CA THR A 331 14.09 30.63 -2.85
C THR A 331 15.19 31.13 -3.80
N TYR A 332 16.22 31.79 -3.28
CA TYR A 332 17.36 32.27 -4.06
C TYR A 332 18.56 31.34 -3.92
N LEU A 333 19.40 31.30 -4.96
CA LEU A 333 20.72 30.68 -4.88
C LEU A 333 21.74 31.69 -4.35
N LEU A 334 22.67 31.22 -3.52
CA LEU A 334 23.72 32.06 -2.97
C LEU A 334 24.67 32.53 -4.08
N HIS A 335 24.82 33.86 -4.20
CA HIS A 335 25.87 34.46 -5.00
C HIS A 335 27.04 34.90 -4.13
N LYS A 336 28.27 34.56 -4.53
CA LYS A 336 29.50 35.02 -3.90
C LYS A 336 30.27 35.88 -4.89
N GLU A 337 30.76 37.04 -4.46
CA GLU A 337 31.49 38.01 -5.31
C GLU A 337 32.71 37.41 -6.02
N VAL A 338 33.26 36.31 -5.50
CA VAL A 338 34.43 35.61 -6.07
C VAL A 338 34.09 34.84 -7.36
N ARG A 339 32.81 34.64 -7.70
CA ARG A 339 32.35 33.90 -8.88
C ARG A 339 31.35 34.72 -9.67
N SER A 340 31.26 34.50 -10.98
CA SER A 340 30.20 35.12 -11.80
C SER A 340 28.85 34.44 -11.58
N LEU A 341 27.76 35.20 -11.71
CA LEU A 341 26.38 34.67 -11.67
C LEU A 341 26.18 33.55 -12.71
N ALA A 342 26.73 33.71 -13.92
CA ALA A 342 26.67 32.70 -14.97
C ALA A 342 27.31 31.37 -14.55
N SER A 343 28.40 31.40 -13.76
CA SER A 343 29.06 30.19 -13.24
C SER A 343 28.18 29.49 -12.20
N GLU A 344 27.57 30.24 -11.28
CA GLU A 344 26.64 29.67 -10.28
C GLU A 344 25.39 29.09 -10.93
N PHE A 345 24.80 29.81 -11.91
CA PHE A 345 23.70 29.33 -12.73
C PHE A 345 24.03 28.01 -13.44
N THR A 346 25.21 27.95 -14.08
CA THR A 346 25.67 26.74 -14.80
C THR A 346 25.89 25.58 -13.84
N ASN A 347 26.49 25.82 -12.66
CA ASN A 347 26.70 24.79 -11.65
C ASN A 347 25.37 24.23 -11.11
N ALA A 348 24.42 25.10 -10.78
CA ALA A 348 23.09 24.70 -10.31
C ALA A 348 22.35 23.88 -11.36
N SER A 349 22.31 24.37 -12.61
CA SER A 349 21.69 23.68 -13.75
C SER A 349 22.31 22.31 -13.99
N ASN A 350 23.64 22.20 -13.91
CA ASN A 350 24.37 20.95 -14.09
C ASN A 350 24.07 19.91 -12.98
N ILE A 351 23.90 20.34 -11.73
CA ILE A 351 23.51 19.45 -10.62
C ILE A 351 22.14 18.81 -10.89
N ILE A 352 21.16 19.63 -11.32
CA ILE A 352 19.80 19.15 -11.61
C ILE A 352 19.81 18.25 -12.86
N TYR A 353 20.52 18.66 -13.91
CA TYR A 353 20.66 17.87 -15.15
C TYR A 353 21.28 16.49 -14.90
N LYS A 354 22.40 16.42 -14.16
CA LYS A 354 23.05 15.15 -13.81
C LYS A 354 22.16 14.24 -12.99
N TRP A 355 21.37 14.80 -12.08
CA TRP A 355 20.39 14.04 -11.32
C TRP A 355 19.31 13.44 -12.23
N ALA A 356 18.75 14.24 -13.14
CA ALA A 356 17.74 13.77 -14.10
C ALA A 356 18.29 12.66 -15.00
N ARG A 357 19.49 12.88 -15.55
CA ARG A 357 20.21 11.89 -16.35
C ARG A 357 20.44 10.61 -15.57
N PHE A 358 20.96 10.68 -14.34
CA PHE A 358 21.19 9.49 -13.52
C PHE A 358 19.90 8.70 -13.27
N LYS A 359 18.79 9.38 -13.01
CA LYS A 359 17.48 8.76 -12.77
C LYS A 359 16.88 8.12 -14.02
N LEU A 360 17.10 8.71 -15.19
CA LEU A 360 16.47 8.30 -16.44
C LEU A 360 17.41 7.57 -17.40
N ASN A 361 18.69 7.43 -17.10
CA ASN A 361 19.66 6.72 -17.96
C ASN A 361 19.20 5.32 -18.38
N PRO A 362 18.51 4.51 -17.53
CA PRO A 362 17.97 3.21 -17.95
C PRO A 362 16.78 3.30 -18.93
N VAL A 363 16.21 4.49 -19.14
CA VAL A 363 15.00 4.74 -19.95
C VAL A 363 15.31 5.58 -21.19
N PHE A 364 16.16 6.60 -21.02
CA PHE A 364 16.59 7.56 -22.03
C PHE A 364 18.10 7.45 -22.23
N GLU A 365 18.51 6.42 -22.97
CA GLU A 365 19.94 6.12 -23.23
C GLU A 365 20.62 7.20 -24.10
N ASP A 366 19.83 8.00 -24.82
CA ASP A 366 20.28 9.06 -25.72
C ASP A 366 20.54 10.41 -25.02
N MET A 367 20.28 10.51 -23.70
CA MET A 367 20.48 11.76 -22.97
C MET A 367 21.98 12.13 -22.86
N PRO A 368 22.41 13.29 -23.39
CA PRO A 368 23.82 13.70 -23.42
C PRO A 368 24.47 13.77 -22.03
N GLU A 369 25.80 13.64 -21.95
CA GLU A 369 26.54 13.81 -20.69
C GLU A 369 26.72 15.28 -20.31
N GLU A 370 26.86 16.14 -21.33
CA GLU A 370 27.01 17.58 -21.17
C GLU A 370 25.66 18.27 -20.97
N LEU A 371 25.66 19.35 -20.19
CA LEU A 371 24.46 20.15 -19.93
C LEU A 371 23.92 20.77 -21.23
N CYS A 372 22.73 20.37 -21.64
CA CYS A 372 22.05 20.89 -22.82
C CYS A 372 20.52 20.88 -22.64
N SER A 373 19.81 21.50 -23.58
CA SER A 373 18.37 21.28 -23.71
C SER A 373 18.11 19.84 -24.18
N TYR A 374 17.08 19.19 -23.66
CA TYR A 374 16.76 17.80 -23.96
C TYR A 374 15.26 17.55 -23.82
N GLN A 375 14.67 16.78 -24.73
CA GLN A 375 13.26 16.41 -24.62
C GLN A 375 13.06 14.99 -25.14
N ASN A 376 12.45 14.14 -24.32
CA ASN A 376 12.06 12.79 -24.74
C ASN A 376 10.78 12.34 -24.01
N LYS A 377 10.05 11.42 -24.63
CA LYS A 377 8.80 10.88 -24.14
C LYS A 377 8.65 9.43 -24.57
N LEU A 378 8.52 8.55 -23.59
CA LEU A 378 8.16 7.14 -23.75
C LEU A 378 6.89 6.85 -22.93
N PRO A 379 6.18 5.75 -23.17
CA PRO A 379 5.06 5.35 -22.33
C PRO A 379 5.46 5.33 -20.85
N GLY A 380 4.75 6.09 -20.03
CA GLY A 380 5.01 6.20 -18.59
C GLY A 380 6.20 7.08 -18.20
N TYR A 381 6.94 7.71 -19.13
CA TYR A 381 8.06 8.60 -18.83
C TYR A 381 8.11 9.80 -19.77
N GLN A 382 8.28 11.00 -19.21
CA GLN A 382 8.46 12.22 -19.99
C GLN A 382 9.48 13.11 -19.30
N LEU A 383 10.49 13.56 -20.02
CA LEU A 383 11.45 14.57 -19.56
C LEU A 383 11.52 15.70 -20.58
N LYS A 384 11.43 16.93 -20.09
CA LYS A 384 11.72 18.14 -20.85
C LYS A 384 12.69 19.02 -20.07
N ILE A 385 13.82 19.36 -20.66
CA ILE A 385 14.81 20.29 -20.16
C ILE A 385 14.99 21.41 -21.18
N ASP A 386 14.66 22.63 -20.77
CA ASP A 386 14.92 23.85 -21.51
C ASP A 386 16.10 24.56 -20.82
N TYR A 387 17.26 24.62 -21.47
CA TYR A 387 18.48 25.27 -20.97
C TYR A 387 18.92 26.37 -21.95
N ARG A 388 18.87 27.62 -21.49
CA ARG A 388 19.28 28.82 -22.24
C ARG A 388 20.30 29.61 -21.42
N PRO A 389 21.61 29.40 -21.66
CA PRO A 389 22.65 30.08 -20.90
C PRO A 389 22.70 31.59 -21.12
N GLU A 390 22.33 32.06 -22.32
CA GLU A 390 22.30 33.49 -22.66
C GLU A 390 21.27 34.25 -21.81
N ASP A 391 20.09 33.65 -21.60
CA ASP A 391 19.02 34.21 -20.77
C ASP A 391 19.16 33.85 -19.27
N MET A 392 20.17 33.05 -18.90
CA MET A 392 20.30 32.40 -17.59
C MET A 392 19.00 31.73 -17.12
N THR A 393 18.37 30.94 -18.01
CA THR A 393 17.16 30.18 -17.69
C THR A 393 17.36 28.68 -17.87
N PHE A 394 16.95 27.91 -16.86
CA PHE A 394 16.94 26.47 -16.85
C PHE A 394 15.59 25.99 -16.30
N SER A 395 14.94 25.07 -17.01
CA SER A 395 13.73 24.41 -16.53
C SER A 395 13.78 22.92 -16.86
N MET A 396 13.52 22.08 -15.87
CA MET A 396 13.38 20.64 -15.98
C MET A 396 11.98 20.24 -15.53
N LYS A 397 11.24 19.52 -16.38
CA LYS A 397 9.95 18.89 -16.07
C LYS A 397 10.03 17.40 -16.35
N LEU A 398 9.86 16.60 -15.31
CA LEU A 398 9.89 15.14 -15.34
C LEU A 398 8.55 14.58 -14.86
N ASN A 399 7.91 13.76 -15.69
CA ASN A 399 6.76 12.96 -15.30
C ASN A 399 7.10 11.47 -15.43
N HIS A 400 6.74 10.65 -14.45
CA HIS A 400 6.89 9.20 -14.57
C HIS A 400 5.85 8.41 -13.77
N ILE A 401 5.50 7.21 -14.23
CA ILE A 401 4.65 6.28 -13.50
C ILE A 401 5.50 5.56 -12.43
N ASP A 402 4.92 5.40 -11.24
CA ASP A 402 5.56 4.64 -10.16
C ASP A 402 5.57 3.13 -10.48
N SER A 403 6.70 2.47 -10.31
CA SER A 403 6.83 1.04 -10.58
C SER A 403 6.32 0.14 -9.44
N LYS A 404 5.96 0.71 -8.29
CA LYS A 404 5.57 0.01 -7.06
C LYS A 404 4.16 0.39 -6.60
N GLN A 405 3.76 1.65 -6.77
CA GLN A 405 2.44 2.13 -6.39
C GLN A 405 1.51 2.18 -7.60
N ILE A 406 0.52 1.28 -7.59
CA ILE A 406 -0.44 1.11 -8.70
C ILE A 406 -1.17 2.43 -8.97
N GLY A 407 -1.13 2.87 -10.24
CA GLY A 407 -1.86 4.05 -10.70
C GLY A 407 -1.27 5.40 -10.26
N THR A 408 -0.07 5.42 -9.65
CA THR A 408 0.58 6.64 -9.20
C THR A 408 1.40 7.27 -10.33
N LEU A 409 1.15 8.55 -10.60
CA LEU A 409 1.91 9.37 -11.53
C LEU A 409 2.66 10.46 -10.75
N TRP A 410 3.98 10.54 -10.94
CA TRP A 410 4.83 11.53 -10.30
C TRP A 410 5.14 12.69 -11.24
N HIS A 411 5.18 13.89 -10.67
CA HIS A 411 5.49 15.14 -11.34
C HIS A 411 6.61 15.86 -10.59
N ILE A 412 7.69 16.19 -11.30
CA ILE A 412 8.86 16.84 -10.74
C ILE A 412 9.23 18.01 -11.65
N HIS A 413 9.18 19.23 -11.10
CA HIS A 413 9.56 20.45 -11.80
C HIS A 413 10.64 21.15 -11.01
N SER A 414 11.78 21.42 -11.63
CA SER A 414 12.84 22.29 -11.09
C SER A 414 13.16 23.39 -12.09
N SER A 415 13.42 24.60 -11.62
CA SER A 415 13.94 25.68 -12.46
C SER A 415 14.93 26.57 -11.73
N VAL A 416 15.88 27.11 -12.49
CA VAL A 416 16.79 28.16 -12.08
C VAL A 416 16.68 29.27 -13.10
N ALA A 417 16.40 30.50 -12.67
CA ALA A 417 16.26 31.63 -13.58
C ALA A 417 16.80 32.91 -12.95
N MET A 418 17.47 33.74 -13.74
CA MET A 418 17.73 35.13 -13.36
C MET A 418 16.49 35.97 -13.66
N LEU A 419 15.93 36.62 -12.64
CA LEU A 419 14.79 37.53 -12.79
C LEU A 419 15.24 38.99 -12.75
N SER A 420 14.29 39.93 -12.80
CA SER A 420 14.54 41.38 -12.89
C SER A 420 15.22 42.00 -11.65
N ASP A 421 15.40 41.23 -10.58
CA ASP A 421 16.04 41.63 -9.34
C ASP A 421 17.53 41.24 -9.26
N ASP A 422 18.12 40.83 -10.40
CA ASP A 422 19.52 40.39 -10.54
C ASP A 422 19.90 39.21 -9.61
N LYS A 423 18.91 38.46 -9.12
CA LYS A 423 19.12 37.25 -8.31
C LYS A 423 18.82 36.00 -9.12
N LEU A 424 19.49 34.91 -8.75
CA LEU A 424 19.18 33.58 -9.28
C LEU A 424 18.08 32.93 -8.44
N HIS A 425 16.87 32.92 -8.98
CA HIS A 425 15.71 32.26 -8.40
C HIS A 425 15.79 30.76 -8.63
N PHE A 426 15.48 29.99 -7.59
CA PHE A 426 15.34 28.55 -7.62
C PHE A 426 13.91 28.19 -7.24
N TYR A 427 13.27 27.41 -8.10
CA TYR A 427 11.95 26.84 -7.85
C TYR A 427 12.03 25.33 -7.99
N HIS A 428 11.37 24.62 -7.08
CA HIS A 428 11.20 23.20 -7.18
C HIS A 428 9.84 22.75 -6.63
N MET A 429 9.23 21.78 -7.30
CA MET A 429 8.02 21.10 -6.84
C MET A 429 8.08 19.62 -7.21
N THR A 430 7.81 18.77 -6.22
CA THR A 430 7.52 17.35 -6.38
C THR A 430 6.08 17.12 -5.96
N SER A 431 5.26 16.65 -6.89
CA SER A 431 3.87 16.26 -6.64
C SER A 431 3.58 14.88 -7.24
N ARG A 432 2.44 14.32 -6.88
CA ARG A 432 1.94 13.07 -7.45
C ARG A 432 0.43 13.11 -7.60
N ASP A 433 -0.05 12.27 -8.51
CA ASP A 433 -1.44 12.02 -8.80
C ASP A 433 -1.73 10.53 -8.55
N MET A 434 -2.78 10.22 -7.79
CA MET A 434 -3.16 8.84 -7.45
C MET A 434 -4.65 8.56 -7.67
N PRO A 435 -5.07 7.28 -7.83
CA PRO A 435 -6.49 6.92 -7.89
C PRO A 435 -7.20 7.25 -6.57
N HIS A 436 -8.47 7.65 -6.65
CA HIS A 436 -9.28 7.92 -5.46
C HIS A 436 -9.34 6.71 -4.52
N GLY A 437 -9.11 6.95 -3.23
CA GLY A 437 -9.13 5.90 -2.19
C GLY A 437 -7.82 5.09 -2.08
N ALA A 438 -6.80 5.39 -2.88
CA ALA A 438 -5.47 4.81 -2.71
C ALA A 438 -4.81 5.26 -1.39
N SER A 439 -4.09 4.36 -0.72
CA SER A 439 -3.43 4.67 0.55
C SER A 439 -2.23 5.61 0.34
N HIS A 440 -2.27 6.77 0.99
CA HIS A 440 -1.17 7.74 0.99
C HIS A 440 -0.04 7.30 1.93
N GLN A 441 0.85 6.40 1.47
CA GLN A 441 1.97 5.94 2.29
C GLN A 441 3.13 6.95 2.40
N ILE A 442 3.29 7.83 1.40
CA ILE A 442 4.36 8.85 1.37
C ILE A 442 3.71 10.22 1.52
N SER A 443 3.99 10.95 2.59
CA SER A 443 3.49 12.31 2.81
C SER A 443 4.48 13.41 2.40
N PHE A 444 5.77 13.07 2.23
CA PHE A 444 6.81 14.05 1.92
C PHE A 444 7.93 13.43 1.06
N SER A 445 8.35 14.11 0.00
CA SER A 445 9.36 13.61 -0.95
C SER A 445 10.26 14.73 -1.49
N LYS A 446 11.38 14.98 -0.79
CA LYS A 446 12.42 15.91 -1.21
C LYS A 446 13.43 15.22 -2.14
N PRO A 447 13.76 15.77 -3.32
CA PRO A 447 14.70 15.13 -4.23
C PRO A 447 16.14 15.18 -3.71
N SER A 448 16.93 14.17 -4.06
CA SER A 448 18.28 14.00 -3.53
C SER A 448 19.28 15.07 -3.98
N PHE A 449 19.06 15.70 -5.14
CA PHE A 449 19.95 16.76 -5.64
C PHE A 449 19.95 18.03 -4.77
N MET A 450 18.92 18.23 -3.92
CA MET A 450 18.84 19.38 -3.01
C MET A 450 20.03 19.44 -2.05
N ASN A 451 20.57 18.29 -1.64
CA ASN A 451 21.74 18.22 -0.78
C ASN A 451 23.00 18.72 -1.50
N ASP A 452 23.17 18.35 -2.76
CA ASP A 452 24.29 18.80 -3.59
C ASP A 452 24.15 20.29 -3.91
N LEU A 453 22.93 20.75 -4.21
CA LEU A 453 22.67 22.15 -4.51
C LEU A 453 22.93 23.04 -3.27
N SER A 454 22.42 22.65 -2.10
CA SER A 454 22.67 23.33 -0.83
C SER A 454 24.15 23.38 -0.43
N SER A 455 24.89 22.28 -0.65
CA SER A 455 26.31 22.21 -0.26
C SER A 455 27.26 22.90 -1.23
N LYS A 456 27.03 22.80 -2.54
CA LYS A 456 27.93 23.30 -3.59
C LYS A 456 27.62 24.74 -4.01
N VAL A 457 26.34 25.11 -4.04
CA VAL A 457 25.86 26.44 -4.45
C VAL A 457 25.39 27.20 -3.20
N GLY A 458 24.41 26.64 -2.49
CA GLY A 458 23.79 27.26 -1.32
C GLY A 458 22.45 27.92 -1.63
N PHE A 459 21.56 27.91 -0.65
CA PHE A 459 20.27 28.59 -0.70
C PHE A 459 20.27 29.82 0.21
N VAL A 460 19.51 30.82 -0.18
CA VAL A 460 19.36 32.09 0.53
C VAL A 460 17.89 32.44 0.53
N ASP A 461 17.37 32.69 1.73
CA ASP A 461 16.07 33.34 1.92
C ASP A 461 16.35 34.84 2.14
N VAL A 462 16.15 35.36 3.34
CA VAL A 462 16.78 36.64 3.78
C VAL A 462 18.23 36.41 4.17
N VAL A 463 18.50 35.31 4.88
CA VAL A 463 19.83 34.85 5.25
C VAL A 463 20.13 33.50 4.61
N ARG A 464 21.42 33.14 4.56
CA ARG A 464 21.86 31.86 4.01
C ARG A 464 21.32 30.69 4.83
N LEU A 465 20.68 29.75 4.14
CA LEU A 465 20.23 28.48 4.73
C LEU A 465 21.41 27.53 4.95
N GLY A 466 21.32 26.70 6.00
CA GLY A 466 22.43 25.85 6.43
C GLY A 466 21.98 24.57 7.14
N THR A 467 22.77 23.52 6.99
CA THR A 467 22.57 22.23 7.69
C THR A 467 23.16 22.20 9.10
N LYS A 468 23.57 23.35 9.63
CA LYS A 468 24.04 23.55 11.00
C LYS A 468 23.19 24.65 11.63
N ALA A 469 22.80 24.48 12.89
CA ALA A 469 22.06 25.52 13.58
C ALA A 469 22.98 26.71 13.87
N GLN A 470 22.44 27.93 13.77
CA GLN A 470 23.16 29.14 14.13
C GLN A 470 23.03 29.35 15.64
N PHE A 471 24.16 29.42 16.36
CA PHE A 471 24.17 29.66 17.80
C PHE A 471 24.34 31.17 18.07
N ILE A 472 23.38 31.75 18.79
CA ILE A 472 23.33 33.17 19.13
C ILE A 472 23.75 33.35 20.58
N THR A 473 24.89 34.00 20.79
CA THR A 473 25.46 34.30 22.10
C THR A 473 25.62 35.79 22.37
N THR A 474 25.66 36.63 21.32
CA THR A 474 25.90 38.07 21.44
C THR A 474 24.61 38.89 21.30
N PRO A 475 24.50 40.06 21.97
CA PRO A 475 23.38 40.97 21.77
C PRO A 475 23.23 41.48 20.32
N GLU A 476 24.33 41.62 19.59
CA GLU A 476 24.34 42.01 18.17
C GLU A 476 23.71 40.94 17.27
N ASP A 477 24.13 39.68 17.44
CA ASP A 477 23.54 38.54 16.71
C ASP A 477 22.06 38.38 17.05
N PHE A 478 21.70 38.60 18.32
CA PHE A 478 20.32 38.55 18.78
C PHE A 478 19.44 39.65 18.15
N THR A 479 20.00 40.84 17.92
CA THR A 479 19.28 41.93 17.25
C THR A 479 19.02 41.59 15.78
N SER A 480 20.06 41.12 15.08
CA SER A 480 19.95 40.67 13.68
C SER A 480 18.92 39.54 13.53
N TYR A 481 18.86 38.64 14.51
CA TYR A 481 17.85 37.59 14.59
C TYR A 481 16.42 38.12 14.79
N CYS A 482 16.25 39.13 15.66
CA CYS A 482 14.95 39.76 15.86
C CYS A 482 14.43 40.43 14.58
N GLU A 483 15.33 41.01 13.79
CA GLU A 483 15.00 41.58 12.48
C GLU A 483 14.59 40.49 11.49
N LEU A 484 15.32 39.38 11.41
CA LEU A 484 15.00 38.24 10.54
C LEU A 484 13.60 37.66 10.81
N VAL A 485 13.21 37.51 12.08
CA VAL A 485 11.87 36.99 12.44
C VAL A 485 10.75 37.85 11.86
N LYS A 486 10.96 39.17 11.82
CA LYS A 486 9.99 40.19 11.40
C LYS A 486 10.20 40.66 9.95
N ASP A 487 11.14 40.07 9.21
CA ASP A 487 11.43 40.49 7.84
C ASP A 487 10.28 40.06 6.91
N PRO A 488 9.63 41.00 6.21
CA PRO A 488 8.51 40.69 5.33
C PRO A 488 8.92 39.87 4.09
N ASN A 489 10.22 39.79 3.78
CA ASN A 489 10.76 39.00 2.67
C ASN A 489 11.20 37.58 3.10
N ARG A 490 10.97 37.20 4.37
CA ARG A 490 11.24 35.83 4.84
C ARG A 490 10.11 34.91 4.40
N HIS A 491 10.40 33.99 3.49
CA HIS A 491 9.42 33.03 2.99
C HIS A 491 9.48 31.67 3.70
N LEU A 492 10.48 31.44 4.56
CA LEU A 492 10.66 30.17 5.25
C LEU A 492 10.44 30.26 6.77
N PRO A 493 9.93 29.18 7.40
CA PRO A 493 9.76 29.13 8.84
C PRO A 493 11.11 29.23 9.56
N LEU A 494 11.08 29.81 10.76
CA LEU A 494 12.24 29.91 11.64
C LEU A 494 11.95 29.18 12.94
N ILE A 495 12.87 28.31 13.35
CA ILE A 495 12.79 27.52 14.58
C ILE A 495 13.84 28.05 15.56
N ALA A 496 13.38 28.56 16.70
CA ALA A 496 14.23 29.04 17.79
C ALA A 496 14.24 28.03 18.93
N ILE A 497 15.42 27.62 19.37
CA ILE A 497 15.62 26.66 20.47
C ILE A 497 16.39 27.38 21.57
N VAL A 498 15.74 27.66 22.69
CA VAL A 498 16.35 28.41 23.80
C VAL A 498 17.04 27.44 24.76
N GLN A 499 18.23 27.80 25.24
CA GLN A 499 18.99 27.01 26.19
C GLN A 499 18.25 26.90 27.54
N GLN A 500 18.46 25.78 28.24
CA GLN A 500 17.91 25.52 29.56
C GLN A 500 18.63 26.37 30.63
N ASN A 501 17.95 26.59 31.75
CA ASN A 501 18.56 27.20 32.93
C ASN A 501 19.39 26.14 33.70
N THR A 502 20.67 26.00 33.36
CA THR A 502 21.57 25.04 34.01
C THR A 502 22.64 25.75 34.85
N GLN A 503 22.73 25.42 36.15
CA GLN A 503 23.84 25.83 37.03
C GLN A 503 25.05 24.89 36.87
N SER A 504 25.62 24.74 35.67
CA SER A 504 26.95 24.13 35.49
C SER A 504 27.34 24.05 34.01
N SER A 505 27.99 25.08 33.49
CA SER A 505 29.05 24.83 32.51
C SER A 505 30.31 24.53 33.31
N ALA A 506 30.83 23.30 33.22
CA ALA A 506 32.19 23.04 33.68
C ALA A 506 33.11 23.96 32.87
N GLU A 507 33.74 24.93 33.54
CA GLU A 507 34.72 25.82 32.92
C GLU A 507 35.83 24.95 32.28
N GLY A 508 35.99 25.03 30.96
CA GLY A 508 37.16 24.48 30.26
C GLY A 508 36.95 23.29 29.32
N SER A 509 35.73 22.87 28.99
CA SER A 509 35.51 21.85 27.94
C SER A 509 35.30 22.48 26.55
N GLU A 510 36.25 22.28 25.63
CA GLU A 510 36.07 22.59 24.20
C GLU A 510 35.09 21.59 23.57
N PHE A 511 33.95 22.08 23.08
CA PHE A 511 32.94 21.27 22.39
C PHE A 511 33.13 21.36 20.87
N THR A 512 32.91 20.24 20.17
CA THR A 512 33.08 20.12 18.71
C THR A 512 32.21 21.08 17.88
N ASP A 513 31.05 21.49 18.40
CA ASP A 513 30.12 22.43 17.75
C ASP A 513 30.12 23.83 18.40
N GLY A 514 31.01 24.11 19.36
CA GLY A 514 31.14 25.42 20.02
C GLY A 514 30.18 25.67 21.19
N TYR A 515 29.33 24.70 21.55
CA TYR A 515 28.39 24.77 22.68
C TYR A 515 28.13 23.36 23.27
N ASP A 516 27.70 23.30 24.53
CA ASP A 516 27.31 22.03 25.17
C ASP A 516 25.91 21.61 24.69
N MET A 517 25.79 20.45 24.06
CA MET A 517 24.51 19.96 23.57
C MET A 517 23.54 19.52 24.69
N ASN A 518 24.04 19.29 25.91
CA ASN A 518 23.21 18.89 27.04
C ASN A 518 22.46 20.07 27.68
N THR A 519 22.81 21.30 27.31
CA THR A 519 22.14 22.50 27.83
C THR A 519 20.88 22.85 27.05
N PHE A 520 20.55 22.15 25.96
CA PHE A 520 19.34 22.35 25.17
C PHE A 520 18.32 21.23 25.37
N THR A 521 17.04 21.52 25.16
CA THR A 521 15.95 20.52 25.25
C THR A 521 15.93 19.56 24.06
N ILE A 522 16.42 20.01 22.89
CA ILE A 522 16.60 19.17 21.70
C ILE A 522 17.92 19.42 20.98
N ASN A 523 18.33 18.47 20.14
CA ASN A 523 19.51 18.65 19.31
C ASN A 523 19.22 19.51 18.06
N GLY A 524 19.44 20.82 18.17
CA GLY A 524 19.22 21.78 17.08
C GLY A 524 20.05 21.51 15.82
N THR A 525 21.30 21.09 15.95
CA THR A 525 22.15 20.76 14.78
C THR A 525 21.67 19.50 14.04
N ARG A 526 21.14 18.49 14.74
CA ARG A 526 20.48 17.34 14.09
C ARG A 526 19.18 17.73 13.42
N LEU A 527 18.42 18.67 13.99
CA LEU A 527 17.22 19.21 13.36
C LEU A 527 17.59 19.97 12.07
N ALA A 528 18.57 20.88 12.14
CA ALA A 528 19.07 21.65 10.99
C ALA A 528 19.56 20.76 9.84
N LYS A 529 20.15 19.60 10.12
CA LYS A 529 20.52 18.63 9.07
C LYS A 529 19.33 18.10 8.27
N VAL A 530 18.13 18.06 8.85
CA VAL A 530 16.92 17.50 8.23
C VAL A 530 16.08 18.58 7.56
N VAL A 531 15.90 19.73 8.22
CA VAL A 531 15.00 20.81 7.76
C VAL A 531 15.72 22.07 7.29
N GLY A 532 17.02 22.22 7.58
CA GLY A 532 17.79 23.47 7.36
C GLY A 532 17.99 23.90 5.91
N GLN A 533 17.41 23.18 4.95
CA GLN A 533 17.35 23.56 3.53
C GLN A 533 16.03 24.26 3.16
N TYR A 534 15.02 24.22 4.03
CA TYR A 534 13.69 24.78 3.84
C TYR A 534 13.11 25.34 5.16
N ALA A 535 13.99 25.61 6.14
CA ALA A 535 13.67 26.27 7.41
C ALA A 535 14.95 26.85 8.03
N HIS A 536 14.84 27.95 8.77
CA HIS A 536 15.92 28.48 9.59
C HIS A 536 15.94 27.78 10.95
N VAL A 537 17.11 27.40 11.46
CA VAL A 537 17.25 26.78 12.79
C VAL A 537 18.27 27.54 13.60
N VAL A 538 17.82 28.10 14.72
CA VAL A 538 18.59 28.99 15.58
C VAL A 538 18.58 28.44 17.01
N MET A 539 19.73 28.51 17.67
CA MET A 539 19.92 28.14 19.07
C MET A 539 20.29 29.40 19.85
N ILE A 540 19.59 29.68 20.94
CA ILE A 540 19.72 30.93 21.70
C ILE A 540 20.36 30.63 23.06
N ASP A 541 21.43 31.34 23.39
CA ASP A 541 22.13 31.24 24.67
C ASP A 541 21.23 31.59 25.87
N GLN A 542 21.52 30.97 27.01
CA GLN A 542 20.75 31.15 28.25
C GLN A 542 20.67 32.62 28.69
N SER A 543 21.72 33.42 28.48
CA SER A 543 21.75 34.85 28.85
C SER A 543 20.74 35.70 28.08
N LEU A 544 20.29 35.24 26.91
CA LEU A 544 19.36 35.93 26.01
C LEU A 544 17.92 35.43 26.14
N ALA A 545 17.65 34.44 26.99
CA ALA A 545 16.33 33.83 27.15
C ALA A 545 15.24 34.82 27.59
N THR A 546 15.52 35.66 28.60
CA THR A 546 14.56 36.68 29.05
C THR A 546 14.36 37.80 28.01
N PRO A 547 15.42 38.41 27.44
CA PRO A 547 15.28 39.33 26.30
C PRO A 547 14.50 38.76 25.11
N PHE A 548 14.62 37.45 24.86
CA PHE A 548 13.86 36.75 23.83
C PHE A 548 12.36 36.73 24.10
N ALA A 549 11.93 36.34 25.31
CA ALA A 549 10.51 36.38 25.68
C ALA A 549 9.94 37.81 25.58
N ASP A 550 10.66 38.79 26.11
CA ASP A 550 10.17 40.18 26.17
C ASP A 550 9.99 40.81 24.78
N LYS A 551 10.86 40.49 23.81
CA LYS A 551 10.84 41.10 22.47
C LYS A 551 9.98 40.36 21.44
N MET A 552 9.78 39.05 21.59
CA MET A 552 9.24 38.21 20.52
C MET A 552 7.77 37.87 20.69
N ASP A 553 7.33 37.46 21.88
CA ASP A 553 5.92 37.15 22.13
C ASP A 553 5.63 37.13 23.64
N ALA A 554 4.66 37.93 24.08
CA ALA A 554 4.23 38.01 25.49
C ALA A 554 3.65 36.69 26.03
N ASN A 555 3.32 35.73 25.16
CA ASN A 555 2.85 34.40 25.54
C ASN A 555 3.99 33.45 25.96
N ILE A 556 5.26 33.82 25.75
CA ILE A 556 6.42 33.03 26.22
C ILE A 556 6.59 33.26 27.72
N ARG A 557 5.87 32.49 28.53
CA ARG A 557 5.91 32.59 30.00
C ARG A 557 7.18 32.00 30.60
N GLU A 558 7.68 30.92 30.01
CA GLU A 558 8.87 30.19 30.47
C GLU A 558 9.88 30.10 29.32
N PRO A 559 10.81 31.05 29.19
CA PRO A 559 11.71 31.11 28.04
C PRO A 559 12.78 30.02 28.04
N TYR A 560 13.18 29.52 29.22
CA TYR A 560 14.29 28.58 29.34
C TYR A 560 13.91 27.18 28.85
N GLY A 561 14.61 26.69 27.83
CA GLY A 561 14.33 25.39 27.22
C GLY A 561 13.12 25.36 26.28
N CYS A 562 12.47 26.50 26.04
CA CYS A 562 11.35 26.57 25.10
C CYS A 562 11.81 26.48 23.64
N ILE A 563 10.89 26.08 22.77
CA ILE A 563 11.08 26.03 21.33
C ILE A 563 9.95 26.82 20.69
N VAL A 564 10.28 27.71 19.77
CA VAL A 564 9.29 28.56 19.08
C VAL A 564 9.45 28.42 17.57
N ILE A 565 8.35 28.17 16.87
CA ILE A 565 8.31 28.23 15.40
C ILE A 565 7.66 29.55 14.99
N PHE A 566 8.43 30.40 14.33
CA PHE A 566 7.95 31.62 13.70
C PHE A 566 7.64 31.34 12.24
N TRP A 567 6.36 31.43 11.89
CA TRP A 567 5.88 31.29 10.52
C TRP A 567 6.15 32.57 9.70
N PRO A 568 6.33 32.49 8.37
CA PRO A 568 6.37 33.65 7.49
C PRO A 568 5.14 34.55 7.66
N GLU A 569 5.30 35.87 7.52
CA GLU A 569 4.19 36.83 7.70
C GLU A 569 3.04 36.57 6.70
N GLU A 570 3.38 36.10 5.50
CA GLU A 570 2.45 35.74 4.43
C GLU A 570 1.42 34.69 4.86
N GLN A 571 1.78 33.78 5.78
CA GLN A 571 0.89 32.72 6.26
C GLN A 571 -0.15 33.23 7.28
N LYS A 572 0.04 34.42 7.87
CA LYS A 572 -0.84 34.99 8.91
C LYS A 572 -1.11 34.04 10.10
N ARG A 573 -0.12 33.22 10.46
CA ARG A 573 -0.19 32.28 11.59
C ARG A 573 0.51 32.86 12.81
N THR A 574 -0.06 32.62 13.98
CA THR A 574 0.62 32.91 15.26
C THR A 574 1.78 31.94 15.45
N PRO A 575 2.87 32.34 16.12
CA PRO A 575 3.98 31.43 16.43
C PRO A 575 3.51 30.21 17.23
N ASP A 576 4.06 29.03 16.92
CA ASP A 576 3.86 27.84 17.74
C ASP A 576 4.90 27.81 18.86
N ILE A 577 4.45 27.89 20.11
CA ILE A 577 5.28 27.95 21.31
C ILE A 577 5.19 26.61 22.04
N PHE A 578 6.33 25.99 22.27
CA PHE A 578 6.46 24.74 23.01
C PHE A 578 7.33 24.95 24.25
N THR A 579 6.78 24.63 25.40
CA THR A 579 7.48 24.73 26.68
C THR A 579 8.49 23.60 26.85
N LYS A 580 9.37 23.71 27.84
CA LYS A 580 10.27 22.62 28.23
C LYS A 580 9.48 21.35 28.59
N ASP A 581 8.34 21.50 29.27
CA ASP A 581 7.51 20.37 29.68
C ASP A 581 6.88 19.66 28.48
N ASP A 582 6.48 20.38 27.43
CA ASP A 582 5.99 19.77 26.19
C ASP A 582 7.03 18.85 25.54
N VAL A 583 8.32 19.22 25.62
CA VAL A 583 9.43 18.39 25.14
C VAL A 583 9.62 17.17 26.04
N CYS A 584 9.61 17.35 27.36
CA CYS A 584 9.82 16.27 28.33
C CYS A 584 8.73 15.19 28.28
N HIS A 585 7.48 15.58 28.01
CA HIS A 585 6.32 14.69 27.92
C HIS A 585 6.05 14.18 26.49
N ALA A 586 6.95 14.45 25.54
CA ALA A 586 6.81 13.97 24.18
C ALA A 586 7.04 12.45 24.10
N GLU A 587 6.03 11.72 23.63
CA GLU A 587 6.12 10.28 23.37
C GLU A 587 6.12 9.99 21.87
N PHE A 588 6.68 8.83 21.46
CA PHE A 588 6.65 8.39 20.08
C PHE A 588 5.28 7.75 19.76
N ASP A 589 4.50 8.41 18.91
CA ASP A 589 3.39 7.76 18.22
C ASP A 589 3.96 6.84 17.13
N PHE A 590 4.13 5.56 17.47
CA PHE A 590 4.54 4.44 16.59
C PHE A 590 5.96 4.46 16.00
N ASN A 591 6.86 3.64 16.58
CA ASN A 591 7.93 2.97 15.82
C ASN A 591 8.41 1.68 16.51
N ARG A 592 8.44 0.56 15.77
CA ARG A 592 8.83 -0.80 16.24
C ARG A 592 10.30 -0.96 16.64
N PHE A 593 11.14 0.08 16.50
CA PHE A 593 12.58 -0.01 16.72
C PHE A 593 13.16 1.30 17.31
N ALA A 594 13.00 1.54 18.61
CA ALA A 594 13.77 2.56 19.32
C ALA A 594 13.84 2.33 20.85
N PHE A 595 14.16 1.12 21.31
CA PHE A 595 14.55 0.90 22.72
C PHE A 595 16.05 1.18 22.89
N HIS A 596 16.42 2.43 23.14
CA HIS A 596 17.63 2.82 23.86
C HIS A 596 17.23 3.93 24.84
N ASP A 597 17.34 3.64 26.13
CA ASP A 597 16.63 4.31 27.24
C ASP A 597 17.04 5.76 27.55
N ASN A 598 18.02 6.34 26.83
CA ASN A 598 18.45 7.72 27.05
C ASN A 598 18.01 8.62 25.88
N ASN A 599 17.23 9.67 26.17
CA ASN A 599 16.67 10.69 25.25
C ASN A 599 15.53 10.24 24.32
N ILE A 600 14.54 9.49 24.82
CA ILE A 600 13.33 9.14 24.05
C ILE A 600 12.49 10.40 23.74
N SER A 601 12.28 11.26 24.73
CA SER A 601 11.46 12.48 24.61
C SER A 601 12.05 13.52 23.64
N GLU A 602 13.37 13.77 23.70
CA GLU A 602 14.06 14.62 22.72
C GLU A 602 13.84 14.14 21.29
N LYS A 603 14.03 12.84 21.05
CA LYS A 603 13.92 12.26 19.72
C LYS A 603 12.48 12.30 19.21
N ALA A 604 11.51 12.01 20.09
CA ALA A 604 10.09 12.08 19.80
C ALA A 604 9.70 13.51 19.41
N PHE A 605 10.08 14.49 20.21
CA PHE A 605 9.77 15.89 19.95
C PHE A 605 10.46 16.44 18.71
N ARG A 606 11.74 16.10 18.49
CA ARG A 606 12.44 16.49 17.25
C ARG A 606 11.78 15.87 16.02
N HIS A 607 11.26 14.65 16.11
CA HIS A 607 10.47 14.05 15.03
C HIS A 607 9.16 14.80 14.78
N LYS A 608 8.44 15.16 15.85
CA LYS A 608 7.25 16.02 15.79
C LYS A 608 7.54 17.35 15.08
N LEU A 609 8.62 18.05 15.44
CA LEU A 609 9.02 19.29 14.76
C LEU A 609 9.32 19.08 13.28
N VAL A 610 10.07 18.03 12.93
CA VAL A 610 10.31 17.69 11.52
C VAL A 610 9.00 17.46 10.78
N GLN A 611 8.04 16.78 11.39
CA GLN A 611 6.74 16.52 10.77
C GLN A 611 5.94 17.82 10.58
N VAL A 612 5.88 18.69 11.59
CA VAL A 612 5.22 20.00 11.49
C VAL A 612 5.77 20.84 10.33
N ILE A 613 7.10 20.90 10.17
CA ILE A 613 7.73 21.66 9.07
C ILE A 613 7.49 20.99 7.71
N LYS A 614 7.48 19.66 7.65
CA LYS A 614 7.14 18.94 6.41
C LYS A 614 5.69 19.16 6.01
N ASP A 615 4.78 19.14 6.97
CA ASP A 615 3.35 19.36 6.74
C ASP A 615 3.12 20.79 6.25
N ASP A 616 3.79 21.79 6.83
CA ASP A 616 3.76 23.17 6.33
C ASP A 616 4.23 23.25 4.87
N ASN A 617 5.36 22.58 4.56
CA ASN A 617 5.94 22.53 3.21
C ASN A 617 5.10 21.74 2.18
N VAL A 618 4.07 21.01 2.55
CA VAL A 618 3.21 20.35 1.53
C VAL A 618 1.87 21.03 1.35
N ASN A 619 1.50 21.93 2.27
CA ASN A 619 0.19 22.59 2.29
C ASN A 619 0.21 24.00 1.69
N HIS A 620 1.38 24.61 1.53
CA HIS A 620 1.52 26.02 1.13
C HIS A 620 2.31 26.21 -0.15
#